data_AF-K5X8H6-F1
#
_entry.id   AF-K5X8H6-F1
#
_cell.length_a   1.000
_cell.length_b   1.000
_cell.length_c   1.000
_cell.angle_alpha   90.00
_cell.angle_beta   90.00
_cell.angle_gamma   90.00
#
_symmetry.space_group_name_H-M   'P 1'
#
loop_
_entity.id
_entity.type
_entity.pdbx_description
1 polymer ?
#
loop_
_entity_poly.entity_id
_entity_poly.type
_entity_poly.pdbx_seq_one_letter_code
_entity_poly.pdbx_strand_id
1 'polypeptide(L)'
;MAAILDLSQPLATLLREATKPSHDRANSSVGANRLLSGQLPKDQYIQFLMMLWHVYDTLERQLERHSTHPTLEPTYNPALLGRATPLESDISHLLQVPVSKWQSHPLHTSLMSNMPDQLRSYVDRIQYLSDSSDPSPLLAHSYARYLGDLSGGQIMRRTIAKAYDLDVTSGLGTEFYTFKQLSSSKKATQGDMKTIKDWFREGMNKCKSEESKTAVVNEALLAYDLNIGLFDTMEARTAAENENPASEKSEGYTSEQPLKTLDSACLAHFILVVGGFTGDKGYQKLVAITGWLSSIF
;
A
#
# COMPACT_ATOMS: atom_id res chain seq x y z
N MET A 1 -15.57 15.80 17.54
CA MET A 1 -16.13 14.85 18.53
C MET A 1 -15.65 13.47 18.12
N ALA A 2 -14.99 12.73 19.01
CA ALA A 2 -14.67 11.33 18.73
C ALA A 2 -15.99 10.59 18.45
N ALA A 3 -16.05 9.85 17.35
CA ALA A 3 -17.21 9.00 17.08
C ALA A 3 -17.38 8.07 18.27
N ILE A 4 -18.57 8.02 18.85
CA ILE A 4 -18.88 7.08 19.93
C ILE A 4 -18.78 5.68 19.32
N LEU A 5 -17.75 4.91 19.73
CA LEU A 5 -17.54 3.54 19.26
C LEU A 5 -18.54 2.62 19.96
N ASP A 6 -19.33 1.87 19.18
CA ASP A 6 -20.17 0.79 19.70
C ASP A 6 -19.31 -0.45 19.97
N LEU A 7 -18.69 -0.52 21.14
CA LEU A 7 -17.72 -1.56 21.50
C LEU A 7 -18.31 -2.98 21.56
N SER A 8 -19.63 -3.13 21.46
CA SER A 8 -20.29 -4.43 21.28
C SER A 8 -19.98 -5.05 19.92
N GLN A 9 -19.60 -4.25 18.93
CA GLN A 9 -19.29 -4.72 17.58
C GLN A 9 -17.95 -5.47 17.51
N PRO A 10 -17.77 -6.33 16.50
CA PRO A 10 -16.48 -6.93 16.20
C PRO A 10 -15.42 -5.87 15.86
N LEU A 11 -14.18 -6.07 16.32
CA LEU A 11 -13.08 -5.11 16.11
C LEU A 11 -12.84 -4.78 14.63
N ALA A 12 -12.99 -5.77 13.74
CA ALA A 12 -12.85 -5.55 12.31
C ALA A 12 -13.87 -4.52 11.76
N THR A 13 -15.09 -4.51 12.32
CA THR A 13 -16.14 -3.55 11.95
C THR A 13 -15.78 -2.16 12.45
N LEU A 14 -15.40 -2.05 13.72
CA LEU A 14 -14.98 -0.79 14.34
C LEU A 14 -13.82 -0.14 13.58
N LEU A 15 -12.78 -0.91 13.26
CA LEU A 15 -11.62 -0.43 12.51
C LEU A 15 -12.01 0.06 11.12
N ARG A 16 -12.83 -0.71 10.39
CA ARG A 16 -13.27 -0.34 9.04
C ARG A 16 -14.05 0.98 9.04
N GLU A 17 -14.91 1.19 10.03
CA GLU A 17 -15.76 2.37 10.10
C GLU A 17 -14.99 3.60 10.58
N ALA A 18 -14.18 3.44 11.63
CA ALA A 18 -13.36 4.53 12.18
C ALA A 18 -12.28 5.00 11.20
N THR A 19 -11.64 4.08 10.47
CA THR A 19 -10.51 4.43 9.59
C THR A 19 -10.92 4.84 8.18
N LYS A 20 -12.21 4.73 7.81
CA LYS A 20 -12.69 5.08 6.47
C LYS A 20 -12.25 6.48 5.99
N PRO A 21 -12.39 7.57 6.78
CA PRO A 21 -11.90 8.88 6.36
C PRO A 21 -10.38 8.93 6.17
N SER A 22 -9.62 8.25 7.03
CA SER A 22 -8.16 8.19 6.91
C SER A 22 -7.71 7.38 5.69
N HIS A 23 -8.41 6.30 5.35
CA HIS A 23 -8.20 5.55 4.13
C HIS A 23 -8.46 6.41 2.87
N ASP A 24 -9.54 7.19 2.86
CA ASP A 24 -9.86 8.07 1.74
C ASP A 24 -8.84 9.20 1.59
N ARG A 25 -8.33 9.77 2.70
CA ARG A 25 -7.19 10.71 2.70
C ARG A 25 -5.91 10.06 2.15
N ALA A 26 -5.59 8.84 2.58
CA ALA A 26 -4.40 8.14 2.10
C ALA A 26 -4.43 7.90 0.59
N ASN A 27 -5.56 7.44 0.06
CA ASN A 27 -5.75 7.21 -1.38
C ASN A 27 -5.74 8.47 -2.23
N SER A 28 -6.11 9.62 -1.66
CA SER A 28 -6.09 10.91 -2.33
C SER A 28 -4.80 11.72 -2.11
N SER A 29 -3.86 11.20 -1.30
CA SER A 29 -2.58 11.86 -1.05
C SER A 29 -1.76 12.00 -2.33
N VAL A 30 -0.97 13.07 -2.40
CA VAL A 30 -0.14 13.37 -3.57
C VAL A 30 0.86 12.24 -3.82
N GLY A 31 1.52 11.73 -2.77
CA GLY A 31 2.48 10.64 -2.89
C GLY A 31 1.84 9.32 -3.33
N ALA A 32 0.65 8.95 -2.81
CA ALA A 32 -0.05 7.76 -3.27
C ALA A 32 -0.46 7.87 -4.75
N ASN A 33 -0.98 9.03 -5.17
CA ASN A 33 -1.32 9.29 -6.57
C ASN A 33 -0.09 9.22 -7.50
N ARG A 34 1.07 9.73 -7.07
CA ARG A 34 2.34 9.63 -7.81
C ARG A 34 2.81 8.18 -7.97
N LEU A 35 2.70 7.40 -6.90
CA LEU A 35 3.06 5.99 -6.92
C LEU A 35 2.12 5.21 -7.87
N LEU A 36 0.82 5.48 -7.80
CA LEU A 36 -0.21 4.85 -8.64
C LEU A 36 -0.17 5.29 -10.11
N SER A 37 0.33 6.49 -10.40
CA SER A 37 0.51 6.96 -11.80
C SER A 37 1.71 6.30 -12.48
N GLY A 38 2.62 5.68 -11.73
CA GLY A 38 3.86 5.10 -12.26
C GLY A 38 4.88 6.14 -12.72
N GLN A 39 4.72 7.41 -12.31
CA GLN A 39 5.59 8.52 -12.74
C GLN A 39 6.76 8.79 -11.78
N LEU A 40 6.80 8.10 -10.64
CA LEU A 40 7.86 8.26 -9.66
C LEU A 40 9.22 7.79 -10.26
N PRO A 41 10.32 8.56 -10.11
CA PRO A 41 11.65 8.07 -10.48
C PRO A 41 11.97 6.73 -9.82
N LYS A 42 12.67 5.84 -10.53
CA LYS A 42 13.01 4.51 -10.02
C LYS A 42 13.77 4.58 -8.68
N ASP A 43 14.72 5.51 -8.55
CA ASP A 43 15.49 5.68 -7.31
C ASP A 43 14.63 6.14 -6.14
N GLN A 44 13.62 6.98 -6.39
CA GLN A 44 12.66 7.39 -5.36
C GLN A 44 11.74 6.23 -4.95
N TYR A 45 11.33 5.39 -5.90
CA TYR A 45 10.62 4.16 -5.57
C TYR A 45 11.46 3.19 -4.73
N ILE A 46 12.73 3.02 -5.08
CA ILE A 46 13.67 2.19 -4.31
C ILE A 46 13.82 2.74 -2.89
N GLN A 47 14.00 4.05 -2.72
CA GLN A 47 14.05 4.68 -1.40
C GLN A 47 12.75 4.45 -0.62
N PHE A 48 11.59 4.55 -1.28
CA PHE A 48 10.31 4.22 -0.67
C PHE A 48 10.25 2.77 -0.20
N LEU A 49 10.71 1.80 -1.00
CA LEU A 49 10.80 0.40 -0.58
C LEU A 49 11.75 0.21 0.61
N MET A 50 12.88 0.93 0.66
CA MET A 50 13.79 0.89 1.82
C MET A 50 13.12 1.41 3.09
N MET A 51 12.34 2.50 3.01
CA MET A 51 11.56 2.99 4.15
C MET A 51 10.50 1.97 4.58
N LEU A 52 9.78 1.37 3.63
CA LEU A 52 8.85 0.28 3.93
C LEU A 52 9.55 -0.89 4.60
N TRP A 53 10.72 -1.29 4.12
CA TRP A 53 11.49 -2.38 4.72
C TRP A 53 11.76 -2.12 6.20
N HIS A 54 12.22 -0.92 6.57
CA HIS A 54 12.45 -0.57 7.98
C HIS A 54 11.17 -0.64 8.83
N VAL A 55 10.03 -0.23 8.28
CA VAL A 55 8.73 -0.31 8.96
C VAL A 55 8.30 -1.76 9.14
N TYR A 56 8.32 -2.58 8.09
CA TYR A 56 7.90 -3.98 8.17
C TYR A 56 8.85 -4.81 9.02
N ASP A 57 10.15 -4.65 8.86
CA ASP A 57 11.15 -5.40 9.63
C ASP A 57 11.02 -5.06 11.13
N THR A 58 10.79 -3.78 11.47
CA THR A 58 10.49 -3.40 12.86
C THR A 58 9.19 -4.03 13.34
N LEU A 59 8.09 -3.87 12.58
CA LEU A 59 6.77 -4.41 12.93
C LEU A 59 6.81 -5.93 13.12
N GLU A 60 7.41 -6.66 12.18
CA GLU A 60 7.47 -8.12 12.17
C GLU A 60 8.29 -8.66 13.33
N ARG A 61 9.41 -8.02 13.66
CA ARG A 61 10.19 -8.36 14.87
C ARG A 61 9.39 -8.12 16.16
N GLN A 62 8.59 -7.05 16.22
CA GLN A 62 7.75 -6.79 17.41
C GLN A 62 6.53 -7.74 17.48
N LEU A 63 5.95 -8.12 16.35
CA LEU A 63 4.88 -9.12 16.31
C LEU A 63 5.38 -10.51 16.73
N GLU A 64 6.58 -10.91 16.31
CA GLU A 64 7.20 -12.16 16.77
C GLU A 64 7.44 -12.15 18.29
N ARG A 65 7.99 -11.04 18.82
CA ARG A 65 8.20 -10.87 20.27
C ARG A 65 6.91 -11.05 21.08
N HIS A 66 5.77 -10.61 20.54
CA HIS A 66 4.46 -10.68 21.20
C HIS A 66 3.52 -11.69 20.54
N SER A 67 4.07 -12.71 19.88
CA SER A 67 3.31 -13.68 19.06
C SER A 67 2.29 -14.51 19.85
N THR A 68 2.46 -14.62 21.17
CA THR A 68 1.53 -15.32 22.07
C THR A 68 0.57 -14.38 22.80
N HIS A 69 0.63 -13.07 22.55
CA HIS A 69 -0.28 -12.12 23.17
C HIS A 69 -1.72 -12.38 22.68
N PRO A 70 -2.73 -12.50 23.56
CA PRO A 70 -4.09 -12.92 23.16
C PRO A 70 -4.76 -12.09 22.06
N THR A 71 -4.40 -10.81 21.96
CA THR A 71 -4.91 -9.90 20.91
C THR A 71 -4.15 -10.02 19.59
N LEU A 72 -2.88 -10.45 19.60
CA LEU A 72 -2.00 -10.47 18.42
C LEU A 72 -1.91 -11.86 17.78
N GLU A 73 -1.81 -12.90 18.63
CA GLU A 73 -1.70 -14.32 18.25
C GLU A 73 -2.70 -14.75 17.15
N PRO A 74 -4.00 -14.38 17.21
CA PRO A 74 -4.97 -14.85 16.22
C PRO A 74 -4.74 -14.34 14.79
N THR A 75 -3.89 -13.32 14.63
CA THR A 75 -3.51 -12.75 13.34
C THR A 75 -2.05 -13.00 12.97
N TYR A 76 -1.32 -13.73 13.82
CA TYR A 76 0.10 -13.97 13.65
C TYR A 76 0.35 -15.11 12.66
N ASN A 77 0.86 -14.78 11.47
CA ASN A 77 1.26 -15.75 10.45
C ASN A 77 2.40 -15.20 9.59
N PRO A 78 3.67 -15.26 10.05
CA PRO A 78 4.80 -14.65 9.36
C PRO A 78 5.06 -15.29 7.99
N ALA A 79 4.80 -16.59 7.83
CA ALA A 79 4.97 -17.29 6.55
C ALA A 79 4.01 -16.78 5.46
N LEU A 80 2.85 -16.26 5.86
CA LEU A 80 1.83 -15.71 4.96
C LEU A 80 2.00 -14.20 4.76
N LEU A 81 2.17 -13.46 5.85
CA LEU A 81 2.09 -12.00 5.88
C LEU A 81 3.44 -11.30 5.81
N GLY A 82 4.54 -11.95 6.22
CA GLY A 82 5.86 -11.31 6.31
C GLY A 82 6.28 -10.67 4.99
N ARG A 83 6.69 -9.40 5.03
CA ARG A 83 7.01 -8.54 3.88
C ARG A 83 8.47 -8.08 3.88
N ALA A 84 9.18 -8.12 5.00
CA ALA A 84 10.58 -7.67 5.05
C ALA A 84 11.46 -8.42 4.03
N THR A 85 11.43 -9.75 4.01
CA THR A 85 12.22 -10.54 3.06
C THR A 85 11.85 -10.29 1.59
N PRO A 86 10.55 -10.27 1.18
CA PRO A 86 10.18 -9.84 -0.17
C PRO A 86 10.71 -8.44 -0.54
N LEU A 87 10.67 -7.48 0.39
CA LEU A 87 11.20 -6.14 0.17
C LEU A 87 12.71 -6.15 -0.06
N GLU A 88 13.48 -6.96 0.68
CA GLU A 88 14.92 -7.13 0.45
C GLU A 88 15.22 -7.66 -0.95
N SER A 89 14.46 -8.67 -1.39
CA SER A 89 14.58 -9.24 -2.75
C SER A 89 14.31 -8.17 -3.81
N ASP A 90 13.22 -7.41 -3.63
CA ASP A 90 12.83 -6.36 -4.57
C ASP A 90 13.86 -5.22 -4.63
N ILE A 91 14.32 -4.72 -3.48
CA ILE A 91 15.33 -3.66 -3.40
C ILE A 91 16.64 -4.13 -4.05
N SER A 92 17.10 -5.34 -3.72
CA SER A 92 18.29 -5.97 -4.30
C SER A 92 18.19 -6.08 -5.82
N HIS A 93 17.06 -6.56 -6.33
CA HIS A 93 16.82 -6.67 -7.76
C HIS A 93 16.81 -5.31 -8.44
N LEU A 94 16.10 -4.31 -7.89
CA LEU A 94 15.99 -3.00 -8.50
C LEU A 94 17.33 -2.25 -8.56
N LEU A 95 18.18 -2.45 -7.55
CA LEU A 95 19.56 -1.94 -7.46
C LEU A 95 20.59 -2.75 -8.26
N GLN A 96 20.23 -3.96 -8.71
CA GLN A 96 21.15 -4.90 -9.36
C GLN A 96 22.39 -5.23 -8.50
N VAL A 97 22.16 -5.41 -7.19
CA VAL A 97 23.21 -5.81 -6.23
C VAL A 97 22.76 -7.06 -5.47
N PRO A 98 23.67 -7.90 -4.94
CA PRO A 98 23.28 -9.02 -4.08
C PRO A 98 22.48 -8.57 -2.86
N VAL A 99 21.54 -9.40 -2.38
CA VAL A 99 20.72 -9.11 -1.18
C VAL A 99 21.60 -8.78 0.04
N SER A 100 22.76 -9.41 0.18
CA SER A 100 23.70 -9.11 1.28
C SER A 100 24.39 -7.74 1.19
N LYS A 101 24.17 -6.97 0.11
CA LYS A 101 24.86 -5.70 -0.18
C LYS A 101 23.95 -4.50 -0.31
N TRP A 102 22.63 -4.66 -0.40
CA TRP A 102 21.74 -3.52 -0.65
C TRP A 102 21.79 -2.46 0.47
N GLN A 103 21.98 -2.86 1.74
CA GLN A 103 22.13 -1.94 2.87
C GLN A 103 23.47 -1.15 2.84
N SER A 104 24.46 -1.62 2.09
CA SER A 104 25.71 -0.87 1.85
C SER A 104 25.66 0.01 0.60
N HIS A 105 24.55 0.00 -0.14
CA HIS A 105 24.39 0.81 -1.33
C HIS A 105 24.31 2.30 -0.98
N PRO A 106 24.91 3.22 -1.78
CA PRO A 106 24.87 4.66 -1.51
C PRO A 106 23.48 5.22 -1.20
N LEU A 107 22.44 4.80 -1.94
CA LEU A 107 21.05 5.21 -1.68
C LEU A 107 20.57 4.88 -0.25
N HIS A 108 20.86 3.67 0.25
CA HIS A 108 20.47 3.30 1.62
C HIS A 108 21.31 4.04 2.65
N THR A 109 22.62 4.13 2.46
CA THR A 109 23.50 4.85 3.39
C THR A 109 23.14 6.33 3.49
N SER A 110 22.72 6.96 2.38
CA SER A 110 22.21 8.32 2.34
C SER A 110 20.90 8.45 3.10
N LEU A 111 19.95 7.53 2.85
CA LEU A 111 18.68 7.47 3.59
C LEU A 111 18.90 7.33 5.10
N MET A 112 19.88 6.54 5.54
CA MET A 112 20.17 6.36 6.97
C MET A 112 20.92 7.55 7.58
N SER A 113 21.82 8.19 6.83
CA SER A 113 22.55 9.37 7.29
C SER A 113 21.63 10.58 7.48
N ASN A 114 20.61 10.70 6.63
CA ASN A 114 19.60 11.76 6.67
C ASN A 114 18.19 11.15 6.74
N MET A 115 17.93 10.34 7.77
CA MET A 115 16.65 9.65 7.93
C MET A 115 15.49 10.64 8.05
N PRO A 116 14.46 10.55 7.18
CA PRO A 116 13.26 11.38 7.30
C PRO A 116 12.56 11.20 8.64
N ASP A 117 12.10 12.31 9.23
CA ASP A 117 11.39 12.30 10.52
C ASP A 117 10.14 11.43 10.50
N GLN A 118 9.48 11.32 9.34
CA GLN A 118 8.30 10.47 9.14
C GLN A 118 8.64 8.99 9.27
N LEU A 119 9.79 8.55 8.72
CA LEU A 119 10.26 7.17 8.90
C LEU A 119 10.62 6.91 10.36
N ARG A 120 11.38 7.82 10.97
CA ARG A 120 11.78 7.73 12.38
C ARG A 120 10.56 7.62 13.29
N SER A 121 9.60 8.53 13.13
CA SER A 121 8.37 8.56 13.93
C SER A 121 7.57 7.26 13.83
N TYR A 122 7.53 6.65 12.65
CA TYR A 122 6.83 5.38 12.46
C TYR A 122 7.55 4.24 13.19
N VAL A 123 8.85 4.08 12.95
CA VAL A 123 9.66 3.02 13.57
C VAL A 123 9.67 3.15 15.10
N ASP A 124 9.86 4.37 15.61
CA ASP A 124 9.86 4.67 17.04
C ASP A 124 8.49 4.39 17.67
N ARG A 125 7.38 4.68 16.97
CA ARG A 125 6.04 4.38 17.48
C ARG A 125 5.81 2.88 17.65
N ILE A 126 6.21 2.07 16.67
CA ILE A 126 6.10 0.61 16.75
C ILE A 126 6.92 0.07 17.93
N GLN A 127 8.15 0.55 18.11
CA GLN A 127 9.02 0.15 19.22
C GLN A 127 8.42 0.55 20.57
N TYR A 128 7.95 1.80 20.68
CA TYR A 128 7.27 2.30 21.88
C TYR A 128 6.08 1.41 22.29
N LEU A 129 5.22 1.02 21.34
CA LEU A 129 4.09 0.14 21.64
C LEU A 129 4.55 -1.24 22.13
N SER A 130 5.57 -1.80 21.50
CA SER A 130 6.14 -3.10 21.86
C SER A 130 6.77 -3.12 23.25
N ASP A 131 7.36 -2.01 23.69
CA ASP A 131 7.97 -1.87 25.01
C ASP A 131 6.99 -1.42 26.10
N SER A 132 5.77 -1.06 25.72
CA SER A 132 4.73 -0.67 26.67
C SER A 132 4.13 -1.86 27.44
N SER A 133 3.38 -1.58 28.50
CA SER A 133 2.70 -2.61 29.28
C SER A 133 1.55 -3.32 28.53
N ASP A 134 1.03 -2.70 27.46
CA ASP A 134 -0.01 -3.29 26.60
C ASP A 134 0.41 -3.18 25.12
N PRO A 135 0.94 -4.27 24.53
CA PRO A 135 1.35 -4.29 23.13
C PRO A 135 0.17 -4.50 22.17
N SER A 136 -1.08 -4.64 22.66
CA SER A 136 -2.26 -4.86 21.82
C SER A 136 -2.43 -3.87 20.66
N PRO A 137 -2.06 -2.57 20.77
CA PRO A 137 -2.16 -1.63 19.67
C PRO A 137 -1.25 -1.94 18.46
N LEU A 138 -0.26 -2.84 18.58
CA LEU A 138 0.51 -3.32 17.42
C LEU A 138 -0.40 -3.92 16.33
N LEU A 139 -1.57 -4.47 16.71
CA LEU A 139 -2.58 -4.98 15.79
C LEU A 139 -3.04 -3.92 14.78
N ALA A 140 -3.06 -2.65 15.19
CA ALA A 140 -3.47 -1.54 14.34
C ALA A 140 -2.53 -1.33 13.15
N HIS A 141 -1.22 -1.47 13.37
CA HIS A 141 -0.22 -1.37 12.32
C HIS A 141 -0.29 -2.57 11.36
N SER A 142 -0.45 -3.78 11.89
CA SER A 142 -0.71 -4.98 11.09
C SER A 142 -1.96 -4.82 10.22
N TYR A 143 -3.04 -4.29 10.79
CA TYR A 143 -4.28 -4.00 10.07
C TYR A 143 -4.06 -3.00 8.93
N ALA A 144 -3.45 -1.84 9.23
CA ALA A 144 -3.27 -0.77 8.26
C ALA A 144 -2.35 -1.19 7.10
N ARG A 145 -1.29 -1.95 7.39
CA ARG A 145 -0.32 -2.42 6.40
C ARG A 145 -0.85 -3.61 5.61
N TYR A 146 -1.05 -4.77 6.25
CA TYR A 146 -1.32 -6.02 5.55
C TYR A 146 -2.65 -6.01 4.79
N LEU A 147 -3.73 -5.45 5.36
CA LEU A 147 -5.00 -5.37 4.61
C LEU A 147 -4.95 -4.36 3.47
N GLY A 148 -4.12 -3.31 3.61
CA GLY A 148 -3.83 -2.37 2.53
C GLY A 148 -3.14 -3.07 1.36
N ASP A 149 -2.08 -3.82 1.65
CA ASP A 149 -1.32 -4.59 0.65
C ASP A 149 -2.20 -5.62 -0.07
N LEU A 150 -3.06 -6.34 0.67
CA LEU A 150 -4.00 -7.33 0.14
C LEU A 150 -5.17 -6.72 -0.67
N SER A 151 -5.32 -5.39 -0.64
CA SER A 151 -6.41 -4.69 -1.35
C SER A 151 -5.91 -3.94 -2.58
N GLY A 152 -4.80 -3.20 -2.47
CA GLY A 152 -4.24 -2.41 -3.56
C GLY A 152 -3.03 -3.04 -4.26
N GLY A 153 -2.38 -4.05 -3.66
CA GLY A 153 -1.07 -4.53 -4.09
C GLY A 153 -1.03 -5.06 -5.52
N GLN A 154 -2.11 -5.65 -6.02
CA GLN A 154 -2.16 -6.19 -7.38
C GLN A 154 -2.24 -5.11 -8.46
N ILE A 155 -2.88 -3.98 -8.15
CA ILE A 155 -2.86 -2.80 -9.02
C ILE A 155 -1.45 -2.23 -9.01
N MET A 156 -0.90 -2.03 -7.81
CA MET A 156 0.45 -1.49 -7.64
C MET A 156 1.51 -2.32 -8.38
N ARG A 157 1.47 -3.65 -8.24
CA ARG A 157 2.38 -4.57 -8.94
C ARG A 157 2.39 -4.34 -10.46
N ARG A 158 1.22 -4.17 -11.07
CA ARG A 158 1.11 -3.93 -12.53
C ARG A 158 1.63 -2.55 -12.91
N THR A 159 1.29 -1.53 -12.11
CA THR A 159 1.77 -0.15 -12.32
C THR A 159 3.29 -0.12 -12.27
N ILE A 160 3.91 -0.67 -11.21
CA ILE A 160 5.36 -0.66 -11.00
C ILE A 160 6.08 -1.48 -12.07
N ALA A 161 5.58 -2.68 -12.39
CA ALA A 161 6.20 -3.50 -13.42
C ALA A 161 6.20 -2.80 -14.79
N LYS A 162 5.13 -2.10 -15.14
CA LYS A 162 5.08 -1.30 -16.36
C LYS A 162 6.00 -0.08 -16.28
N ALA A 163 6.01 0.64 -15.16
CA ALA A 163 6.77 1.88 -14.99
C ALA A 163 8.29 1.68 -15.08
N TYR A 164 8.78 0.52 -14.63
CA TYR A 164 10.21 0.22 -14.55
C TYR A 164 10.64 -0.97 -15.42
N ASP A 165 9.81 -1.34 -16.40
CA ASP A 165 10.08 -2.41 -17.37
C ASP A 165 10.49 -3.76 -16.72
N LEU A 166 9.73 -4.16 -15.69
CA LEU A 166 9.98 -5.40 -14.96
C LEU A 166 9.21 -6.56 -15.57
N ASP A 167 9.86 -7.72 -15.66
CA ASP A 167 9.21 -8.96 -16.06
C ASP A 167 8.26 -9.47 -14.97
N VAL A 168 6.97 -9.25 -15.19
CA VAL A 168 5.89 -9.71 -14.31
C VAL A 168 5.87 -11.22 -14.08
N THR A 169 6.42 -12.01 -15.00
CA THR A 169 6.40 -13.49 -14.93
C THR A 169 7.43 -14.02 -13.95
N SER A 170 8.65 -13.47 -13.95
CA SER A 170 9.65 -13.75 -12.92
C SER A 170 9.16 -13.33 -11.52
N GLY A 171 8.48 -12.18 -11.42
CA GLY A 171 8.05 -11.57 -10.17
C GLY A 171 9.16 -10.79 -9.45
N LEU A 172 10.38 -10.79 -9.96
CA LEU A 172 11.50 -10.05 -9.40
C LEU A 172 11.22 -8.54 -9.40
N GLY A 173 11.53 -7.85 -8.31
CA GLY A 173 11.23 -6.43 -8.15
C GLY A 173 9.78 -6.11 -7.82
N THR A 174 8.91 -7.12 -7.67
CA THR A 174 7.51 -6.97 -7.24
C THR A 174 7.02 -8.06 -6.28
N GLU A 175 7.95 -8.78 -5.64
CA GLU A 175 7.66 -9.85 -4.68
C GLU A 175 6.88 -9.36 -3.46
N PHE A 176 7.11 -8.13 -3.02
CA PHE A 176 6.38 -7.47 -1.93
C PHE A 176 4.85 -7.57 -2.11
N TYR A 177 4.38 -7.41 -3.36
CA TYR A 177 2.95 -7.47 -3.70
C TYR A 177 2.41 -8.88 -3.91
N THR A 178 3.25 -9.91 -3.79
CA THR A 178 2.87 -11.30 -4.01
C THR A 178 2.67 -12.03 -2.68
N PHE A 179 1.49 -12.62 -2.51
CA PHE A 179 1.16 -13.43 -1.34
C PHE A 179 1.05 -14.91 -1.73
N LYS A 180 1.19 -15.77 -0.73
CA LYS A 180 0.93 -17.21 -0.84
C LYS A 180 -0.51 -17.51 -0.40
N GLN A 181 -1.01 -18.68 -0.77
CA GLN A 181 -2.31 -19.15 -0.28
C GLN A 181 -2.25 -19.41 1.24
N LEU A 182 -3.38 -19.25 1.93
CA LEU A 182 -3.45 -19.45 3.37
C LEU A 182 -3.06 -20.88 3.80
N SER A 183 -3.41 -21.88 2.99
CA SER A 183 -3.21 -23.31 3.27
C SER A 183 -2.12 -23.97 2.43
N SER A 184 -1.38 -23.22 1.61
CA SER A 184 -0.35 -23.80 0.73
C SER A 184 0.73 -22.79 0.34
N SER A 185 1.89 -23.29 -0.11
CA SER A 185 2.98 -22.43 -0.59
C SER A 185 2.77 -21.85 -2.01
N LYS A 186 1.63 -22.11 -2.65
CA LYS A 186 1.32 -21.59 -4.00
C LYS A 186 1.05 -20.11 -3.96
N LYS A 187 1.33 -19.41 -5.08
CA LYS A 187 0.97 -17.99 -5.25
C LYS A 187 -0.55 -17.83 -5.14
N ALA A 188 -1.00 -16.84 -4.36
CA ALA A 188 -2.40 -16.54 -4.14
C ALA A 188 -3.05 -15.88 -5.37
N THR A 189 -4.28 -16.30 -5.68
CA THR A 189 -5.18 -15.66 -6.65
C THR A 189 -5.97 -14.52 -5.98
N GLN A 190 -6.76 -13.78 -6.76
CA GLN A 190 -7.67 -12.77 -6.21
C GLN A 190 -8.69 -13.35 -5.20
N GLY A 191 -9.18 -14.57 -5.46
CA GLY A 191 -10.06 -15.27 -4.52
C GLY A 191 -9.35 -15.59 -3.21
N ASP A 192 -8.09 -16.03 -3.29
CA ASP A 192 -7.26 -16.31 -2.11
C ASP A 192 -6.99 -15.04 -1.28
N MET A 193 -6.78 -13.89 -1.93
CA MET A 193 -6.63 -12.61 -1.21
C MET A 193 -7.87 -12.28 -0.37
N LYS A 194 -9.08 -12.59 -0.86
CA LYS A 194 -10.30 -12.42 -0.07
C LYS A 194 -10.28 -13.35 1.16
N THR A 195 -9.94 -14.62 0.96
CA THR A 195 -9.82 -15.60 2.05
C THR A 195 -8.83 -15.17 3.13
N ILE A 196 -7.66 -14.64 2.74
CA ILE A 196 -6.65 -14.14 3.69
C ILE A 196 -7.19 -12.95 4.48
N LYS A 197 -7.87 -11.99 3.80
CA LYS A 197 -8.47 -10.83 4.47
C LYS A 197 -9.57 -11.24 5.45
N ASP A 198 -10.38 -12.24 5.10
CA ASP A 198 -11.45 -12.73 5.97
C ASP A 198 -10.87 -13.45 7.20
N TRP A 199 -9.87 -14.33 7.00
CA TRP A 199 -9.12 -14.94 8.12
C TRP A 199 -8.51 -13.90 9.05
N PHE A 200 -7.86 -12.87 8.51
CA PHE A 200 -7.27 -11.80 9.33
C PHE A 200 -8.34 -11.03 10.14
N ARG A 201 -9.50 -10.73 9.52
CA ARG A 201 -10.63 -10.08 10.22
C ARG A 201 -11.20 -10.95 11.33
N GLU A 202 -11.35 -12.25 11.08
CA GLU A 202 -11.80 -13.21 12.10
C GLU A 202 -10.82 -13.30 13.27
N GLY A 203 -9.51 -13.24 12.99
CA GLY A 203 -8.46 -13.14 13.99
C GLY A 203 -8.58 -11.87 14.83
N MET A 204 -8.71 -10.69 14.20
CA MET A 204 -8.93 -9.42 14.92
C MET A 204 -10.16 -9.46 15.82
N ASN A 205 -11.23 -10.12 15.38
CA ASN A 205 -12.48 -10.26 16.14
C ASN A 205 -12.35 -11.12 17.41
N LYS A 206 -11.21 -11.80 17.62
CA LYS A 206 -10.89 -12.48 18.88
C LYS A 206 -10.49 -11.50 19.99
N CYS A 207 -10.17 -10.24 19.67
CA CYS A 207 -9.99 -9.17 20.64
C CYS A 207 -11.32 -8.84 21.33
N LYS A 208 -11.45 -9.22 22.61
CA LYS A 208 -12.71 -9.07 23.37
C LYS A 208 -12.73 -7.88 24.33
N SER A 209 -11.59 -7.48 24.89
CA SER A 209 -11.52 -6.35 25.83
C SER A 209 -11.93 -5.05 25.14
N GLU A 210 -12.83 -4.32 25.78
CA GLU A 210 -13.27 -3.00 25.30
C GLU A 210 -12.09 -2.02 25.29
N GLU A 211 -11.23 -2.06 26.31
CA GLU A 211 -10.03 -1.26 26.42
C GLU A 211 -9.06 -1.51 25.25
N SER A 212 -8.76 -2.79 24.95
CA SER A 212 -7.91 -3.13 23.81
C SER A 212 -8.55 -2.74 22.47
N LYS A 213 -9.88 -2.89 22.31
CA LYS A 213 -10.57 -2.44 21.09
C LYS A 213 -10.41 -0.94 20.90
N THR A 214 -10.64 -0.14 21.94
CA THR A 214 -10.48 1.31 21.89
C THR A 214 -9.04 1.70 21.59
N ALA A 215 -8.07 1.07 22.25
CA ALA A 215 -6.65 1.35 22.04
C ALA A 215 -6.22 1.03 20.59
N VAL A 216 -6.62 -0.12 20.05
CA VAL A 216 -6.33 -0.53 18.66
C VAL A 216 -7.00 0.40 17.65
N VAL A 217 -8.24 0.81 17.87
CA VAL A 217 -8.94 1.74 16.95
C VAL A 217 -8.27 3.11 16.93
N ASN A 218 -7.92 3.66 18.09
CA ASN A 218 -7.22 4.94 18.16
C ASN A 218 -5.84 4.86 17.51
N GLU A 219 -5.10 3.76 17.74
CA GLU A 219 -3.80 3.55 17.13
C GLU A 219 -3.89 3.39 15.61
N ALA A 220 -4.98 2.81 15.10
CA ALA A 220 -5.16 2.65 13.66
C ALA A 220 -5.25 4.01 12.95
N LEU A 221 -5.88 5.01 13.57
CA LEU A 221 -5.92 6.37 13.02
C LEU A 221 -4.50 6.95 12.90
N LEU A 222 -3.68 6.80 13.96
CA LEU A 222 -2.28 7.23 13.95
C LEU A 222 -1.46 6.44 12.93
N ALA A 223 -1.67 5.13 12.81
CA ALA A 223 -1.00 4.31 11.80
C ALA A 223 -1.28 4.81 10.39
N TYR A 224 -2.52 5.23 10.07
CA TYR A 224 -2.81 5.85 8.78
C TYR A 224 -2.07 7.18 8.58
N ASP A 225 -2.05 8.05 9.59
CA ASP A 225 -1.33 9.33 9.49
C ASP A 225 0.18 9.12 9.29
N LEU A 226 0.78 8.14 9.98
CA LEU A 226 2.19 7.75 9.77
C LEU A 226 2.44 7.20 8.37
N ASN A 227 1.52 6.38 7.83
CA ASN A 227 1.61 5.89 6.45
C ASN A 227 1.54 7.03 5.43
N ILE A 228 0.65 8.01 5.65
CA ILE A 228 0.55 9.21 4.80
C ILE A 228 1.85 10.01 4.87
N GLY A 229 2.43 10.18 6.07
CA GLY A 229 3.71 10.85 6.25
C GLY A 229 4.84 10.23 5.44
N LEU A 230 4.88 8.90 5.31
CA LEU A 230 5.85 8.24 4.41
C LEU A 230 5.65 8.65 2.95
N PHE A 231 4.40 8.78 2.49
CA PHE A 231 4.11 9.21 1.13
C PHE A 231 4.54 10.65 0.85
N ASP A 232 4.47 11.53 1.85
CA ASP A 232 4.84 12.93 1.74
C ASP A 232 6.36 13.15 1.58
N THR A 233 7.18 12.14 1.90
CA THR A 233 8.63 12.18 1.64
C THR A 233 8.98 11.99 0.15
N MET A 234 8.04 11.50 -0.67
CA MET A 234 8.28 11.26 -2.10
C MET A 234 8.15 12.54 -2.91
N GLU A 235 9.25 12.97 -3.53
CA GLU A 235 9.27 14.13 -4.42
C GLU A 235 8.86 13.78 -5.86
N ALA A 236 8.32 14.76 -6.59
CA ALA A 236 8.02 14.59 -8.01
C ALA A 236 9.29 14.68 -8.86
N ARG A 237 9.27 14.13 -10.07
CA ARG A 237 10.23 14.53 -11.11
C ARG A 237 10.22 16.04 -11.25
N THR A 238 11.38 16.65 -11.12
CA THR A 238 11.53 18.06 -11.51
C THR A 238 11.53 18.14 -13.04
N ALA A 239 11.09 19.26 -13.61
CA ALA A 239 11.05 19.44 -15.07
C ALA A 239 12.41 19.20 -15.75
N ALA A 240 13.51 19.37 -15.02
CA ALA A 240 14.88 19.10 -15.48
C ALA A 240 15.17 17.61 -15.74
N GLU A 241 14.44 16.69 -15.10
CA GLU A 241 14.62 15.23 -15.27
C GLU A 241 13.81 14.67 -16.44
N ASN A 242 12.95 15.48 -17.06
CA ASN A 242 12.20 15.08 -18.26
C ASN A 242 13.00 15.27 -19.56
N GLU A 243 14.19 15.88 -19.51
CA GLU A 243 15.00 16.19 -20.70
C GLU A 243 16.13 15.17 -21.01
N ASN A 244 16.17 14.00 -20.36
CA ASN A 244 17.04 12.91 -20.84
C ASN A 244 16.55 11.53 -20.38
N PRO A 245 16.40 10.56 -21.30
CA PRO A 245 17.59 9.96 -21.92
C PRO A 245 17.51 9.82 -23.45
N ALA A 246 18.62 10.15 -24.12
CA ALA A 246 19.02 9.70 -25.46
C ALA A 246 18.07 10.02 -26.62
N SER A 247 18.18 11.24 -27.18
CA SER A 247 17.82 11.48 -28.58
C SER A 247 19.10 11.62 -29.41
N GLU A 248 19.51 10.54 -30.09
CA GLU A 248 20.31 10.68 -31.29
C GLU A 248 19.52 11.49 -32.33
N LYS A 249 20.22 12.42 -32.96
CA LYS A 249 19.70 13.42 -33.90
C LYS A 249 18.95 12.78 -35.08
N SER A 250 17.78 13.32 -35.40
CA SER A 250 17.36 13.49 -36.79
C SER A 250 16.71 14.86 -36.97
N GLU A 251 17.17 15.56 -38.00
CA GLU A 251 16.76 16.92 -38.35
C GLU A 251 15.38 16.95 -39.01
N GLY A 252 14.63 18.03 -38.73
CA GLY A 252 13.66 18.63 -39.65
C GLY A 252 12.19 18.22 -39.49
N TYR A 253 11.38 19.08 -38.88
CA TYR A 253 10.41 19.95 -39.58
C TYR A 253 9.59 20.77 -38.57
N THR A 254 9.50 22.09 -38.79
CA THR A 254 8.61 23.01 -38.07
C THR A 254 7.16 22.87 -38.55
N SER A 255 6.21 22.73 -37.63
CA SER A 255 4.86 23.31 -37.77
C SER A 255 4.16 23.44 -36.41
N GLU A 256 3.54 24.59 -36.20
CA GLU A 256 2.83 25.04 -35.00
C GLU A 256 1.60 24.16 -34.64
N GLN A 257 1.22 24.17 -33.35
CA GLN A 257 0.11 23.40 -32.76
C GLN A 257 -1.29 23.88 -33.20
N PRO A 258 -2.40 23.17 -32.85
CA PRO A 258 -2.97 23.31 -31.50
C PRO A 258 -3.34 21.98 -30.82
N LEU A 259 -2.99 21.91 -29.54
CA LEU A 259 -3.46 20.97 -28.52
C LEU A 259 -4.99 21.00 -28.40
N LYS A 260 -5.69 19.88 -28.61
CA LYS A 260 -6.99 19.51 -27.98
C LYS A 260 -7.49 18.16 -28.51
N THR A 261 -8.24 17.46 -27.65
CA THR A 261 -9.01 16.22 -27.84
C THR A 261 -8.27 14.89 -27.73
N LEU A 262 -7.91 14.48 -26.50
CA LEU A 262 -7.80 13.05 -26.17
C LEU A 262 -8.00 12.77 -24.67
N ASP A 263 -9.09 13.27 -24.07
CA ASP A 263 -9.37 13.06 -22.63
C ASP A 263 -10.72 12.39 -22.31
N SER A 264 -11.56 12.11 -23.32
CA SER A 264 -12.90 11.53 -23.07
C SER A 264 -13.00 10.02 -23.32
N ALA A 265 -12.08 9.42 -24.08
CA ALA A 265 -12.18 8.00 -24.46
C ALA A 265 -11.60 7.04 -23.40
N CYS A 266 -10.57 7.45 -22.65
CA CYS A 266 -9.95 6.59 -21.63
C CYS A 266 -10.77 6.47 -20.35
N LEU A 267 -11.55 7.51 -19.99
CA LEU A 267 -12.39 7.50 -18.80
C LEU A 267 -13.62 6.59 -18.96
N ALA A 268 -14.21 6.53 -20.16
CA ALA A 268 -15.34 5.65 -20.45
C ALA A 268 -14.97 4.16 -20.40
N HIS A 269 -13.76 3.80 -20.85
CA HIS A 269 -13.26 2.42 -20.80
C HIS A 269 -12.95 1.98 -19.36
N PHE A 270 -12.42 2.88 -18.52
CA PHE A 270 -12.13 2.58 -17.12
C PHE A 270 -13.40 2.37 -16.28
N ILE A 271 -14.46 3.17 -16.52
CA ILE A 271 -15.75 3.03 -15.82
C ILE A 271 -16.45 1.71 -16.18
N LEU A 272 -16.35 1.26 -17.43
CA LEU A 272 -16.97 0.00 -17.88
C LEU A 272 -16.24 -1.25 -17.36
N VAL A 273 -14.91 -1.20 -17.21
CA VAL A 273 -14.09 -2.36 -16.84
C VAL A 273 -13.92 -2.51 -15.32
N VAL A 274 -13.93 -1.41 -14.56
CA VAL A 274 -13.70 -1.44 -13.10
C VAL A 274 -15.01 -1.36 -12.29
N GLY A 275 -16.10 -0.85 -12.88
CA GLY A 275 -17.38 -0.60 -12.18
C GLY A 275 -18.30 -1.80 -11.93
N GLY A 276 -17.96 -2.99 -12.47
CA GLY A 276 -18.75 -4.21 -12.28
C GLY A 276 -20.18 -4.10 -12.85
N PHE A 277 -20.30 -4.13 -14.17
CA PHE A 277 -21.57 -4.16 -14.91
C PHE A 277 -21.98 -5.60 -15.29
N THR A 278 -22.11 -6.50 -14.30
CA THR A 278 -22.62 -7.85 -14.56
C THR A 278 -23.86 -8.14 -13.71
N GLY A 279 -24.89 -8.69 -14.34
CA GLY A 279 -26.18 -9.02 -13.73
C GLY A 279 -27.13 -7.82 -13.59
N ASP A 280 -28.31 -8.04 -13.01
CA ASP A 280 -29.39 -7.05 -12.92
C ASP A 280 -28.97 -5.75 -12.23
N LYS A 281 -28.04 -5.82 -11.26
CA LYS A 281 -27.48 -4.64 -10.57
C LYS A 281 -26.62 -3.77 -11.49
N GLY A 282 -25.98 -4.36 -12.49
CA GLY A 282 -25.24 -3.62 -13.52
C GLY A 282 -26.18 -2.89 -14.47
N TYR A 283 -27.26 -3.57 -14.90
CA TYR A 283 -28.28 -2.98 -15.77
C TYR A 283 -28.95 -1.76 -15.12
N GLN A 284 -29.31 -1.84 -13.85
CA GLN A 284 -29.93 -0.72 -13.12
C GLN A 284 -29.00 0.50 -12.98
N LYS A 285 -27.69 0.28 -12.80
CA LYS A 285 -26.71 1.38 -12.80
C LYS A 285 -26.57 2.03 -14.18
N LEU A 286 -26.66 1.24 -15.24
CA LEU A 286 -26.55 1.73 -16.61
C LEU A 286 -27.77 2.59 -16.97
N VAL A 287 -28.97 2.13 -16.59
CA VAL A 287 -30.23 2.90 -16.73
C VAL A 287 -30.17 4.23 -15.96
N ALA A 288 -29.64 4.22 -14.74
CA ALA A 288 -29.50 5.43 -13.93
C ALA A 288 -28.53 6.46 -14.56
N ILE A 289 -27.40 5.99 -15.12
CA ILE A 289 -26.43 6.84 -15.81
C ILE A 289 -27.02 7.39 -17.11
N THR A 290 -27.73 6.58 -17.89
CA THR A 290 -28.38 7.04 -19.13
C THR A 290 -29.47 8.07 -18.84
N GLY A 291 -30.25 7.88 -17.77
CA GLY A 291 -31.28 8.86 -17.35
C GLY A 291 -30.69 10.17 -16.87
N TRP A 292 -29.56 10.11 -16.16
CA TRP A 292 -28.81 11.31 -15.74
C TRP A 292 -28.22 12.06 -16.93
N LEU A 293 -27.62 11.36 -17.91
CA LEU A 293 -27.06 11.99 -19.10
C LEU A 293 -28.13 12.66 -19.98
N SER A 294 -29.32 12.07 -20.12
CA SER A 294 -30.45 12.69 -20.83
C SER A 294 -31.10 13.87 -20.10
N SER A 295 -30.67 14.16 -18.86
CA SER A 295 -31.11 15.35 -18.12
C SER A 295 -30.11 16.51 -18.20
N ILE A 296 -28.91 16.25 -18.70
CA ILE A 296 -27.79 17.20 -18.79
C ILE A 296 -27.54 17.66 -20.24
N PHE A 297 -28.01 16.89 -21.22
CA PHE A 297 -28.03 17.20 -22.65
C PHE A 297 -29.44 17.00 -23.21
#